data_AF-A0A7V7T1B3-F1
#
_entry.id   AF-A0A7V7T1B3-F1
#
_cell.length_a   1.000
_cell.length_b   1.000
_cell.length_c   1.000
_cell.angle_alpha   90.00
_cell.angle_beta   90.00
_cell.angle_gamma   90.00
#
_symmetry.space_group_name_H-M   'P 1'
#
loop_
_entity.id
_entity.type
_entity.pdbx_description
1 polymer ?
#
loop_
_entity_poly.entity_id
_entity_poly.type
_entity_poly.pdbx_seq_one_letter_code
_entity_poly.pdbx_strand_id
1 'polypeptide(L)'
;MKKMLITYIIAIFIIGCSNNRNTITISKVIDNIDKYDNKVITVKGFLKIHEMGYKSLFIAPNHDVLLDLSLHTKQLPEGVQYIPNKFYCVVVTGVFKQYTDELLALNSISDYGIILVKKINMCE
;
A
#
# COMPACT_ATOMS: atom_id res chain seq x y z
N MET A 1 -33.72 -39.50 30.61
CA MET A 1 -33.93 -39.19 29.17
C MET A 1 -32.81 -38.27 28.71
N LYS A 2 -31.92 -38.76 27.84
CA LYS A 2 -30.90 -37.97 27.13
C LYS A 2 -31.58 -37.18 26.01
N LYS A 3 -31.29 -35.87 25.87
CA LYS A 3 -31.54 -34.95 24.73
C LYS A 3 -31.29 -33.51 25.26
N MET A 4 -30.60 -32.59 24.62
CA MET A 4 -29.89 -32.58 23.35
C MET A 4 -28.91 -31.39 23.39
N LEU A 5 -27.70 -31.64 22.90
CA LEU A 5 -26.61 -30.71 22.60
C LEU A 5 -27.06 -29.65 21.60
N ILE A 6 -26.75 -28.36 21.81
CA ILE A 6 -26.28 -27.46 20.73
C ILE A 6 -25.25 -26.49 21.34
N THR A 7 -24.00 -26.94 21.34
CA THR A 7 -22.82 -26.11 21.57
C THR A 7 -22.60 -25.29 20.29
N TYR A 8 -22.83 -23.98 20.33
CA TYR A 8 -22.42 -23.08 19.26
C TYR A 8 -20.90 -23.02 19.24
N ILE A 9 -20.29 -23.86 18.41
CA ILE A 9 -18.89 -23.74 18.01
C ILE A 9 -18.84 -22.55 17.04
N ILE A 10 -18.64 -21.35 17.60
CA ILE A 10 -18.18 -20.21 16.81
C ILE A 10 -16.73 -20.53 16.45
N ALA A 11 -16.56 -21.17 15.30
CA ALA A 11 -15.27 -21.31 14.65
C ALA A 11 -14.79 -19.90 14.25
N ILE A 12 -14.13 -19.22 15.19
CA ILE A 12 -13.34 -18.04 14.89
C ILE A 12 -12.15 -18.54 14.07
N PHE A 13 -12.32 -18.54 12.75
CA PHE A 13 -11.23 -18.63 11.79
C PHE A 13 -10.37 -17.37 11.93
N ILE A 14 -9.48 -17.37 12.94
CA ILE A 14 -8.31 -16.50 12.94
C ILE A 14 -7.35 -17.12 11.92
N ILE A 15 -7.66 -16.93 10.64
CA ILE A 15 -6.71 -17.24 9.56
C ILE A 15 -5.48 -16.38 9.84
N GLY A 16 -4.39 -17.09 10.11
CA GLY A 16 -3.25 -16.58 10.83
C GLY A 16 -2.69 -15.26 10.31
N CYS A 17 -2.32 -14.41 11.25
CA CYS A 17 -1.27 -13.43 11.04
C CYS A 17 0.04 -14.20 10.77
N SER A 18 0.25 -14.61 9.52
CA SER A 18 1.61 -14.87 9.05
C SER A 18 2.31 -13.54 9.07
N ASN A 19 3.09 -13.32 10.12
CA ASN A 19 3.90 -12.13 10.36
C ASN A 19 5.13 -12.16 9.44
N ASN A 20 4.92 -12.46 8.16
CA ASN A 20 5.94 -12.42 7.15
C ASN A 20 6.06 -10.96 6.72
N ARG A 21 6.88 -10.18 7.44
CA ARG A 21 7.28 -8.82 7.05
C ARG A 21 8.23 -8.86 5.85
N ASN A 22 7.85 -9.60 4.81
CA ASN A 22 8.56 -9.59 3.56
C ASN A 22 8.18 -8.30 2.83
N THR A 23 9.09 -7.34 2.91
CA THR A 23 9.05 -6.16 2.06
C THR A 23 9.16 -6.63 0.61
N ILE A 24 8.14 -6.36 -0.19
CA ILE A 24 8.13 -6.68 -1.62
C ILE A 24 8.50 -5.44 -2.44
N THR A 25 8.97 -5.64 -3.67
CA THR A 25 9.30 -4.54 -4.58
C THR A 25 8.07 -4.08 -5.35
N ILE A 26 8.09 -2.83 -5.83
CA ILE A 26 7.04 -2.27 -6.68
C ILE A 26 6.89 -3.10 -7.96
N SER A 27 8.00 -3.47 -8.62
CA SER A 27 7.96 -4.35 -9.81
C SER A 27 7.23 -5.66 -9.52
N LYS A 28 7.50 -6.31 -8.39
CA LYS A 28 6.83 -7.56 -8.04
C LYS A 28 5.33 -7.40 -7.86
N VAL A 29 4.88 -6.26 -7.33
CA VAL A 29 3.45 -5.92 -7.22
C VAL A 29 2.85 -5.78 -8.60
N ILE A 30 3.49 -5.03 -9.49
CA ILE A 30 3.03 -4.77 -10.86
C ILE A 30 3.01 -6.06 -11.69
N ASP A 31 4.09 -6.84 -11.67
CA ASP A 31 4.22 -8.10 -12.41
C ASP A 31 3.20 -9.17 -11.97
N ASN A 32 2.57 -8.99 -10.80
CA ASN A 32 1.58 -9.92 -10.24
C ASN A 32 0.37 -9.15 -9.70
N ILE A 33 -0.13 -8.17 -10.45
CA ILE A 33 -1.12 -7.19 -9.98
C ILE A 33 -2.38 -7.85 -9.40
N ASP A 34 -2.94 -8.84 -10.09
CA ASP A 34 -4.13 -9.59 -9.67
C ASP A 34 -3.95 -10.31 -8.33
N LYS A 35 -2.73 -10.79 -8.06
CA LYS A 35 -2.41 -11.49 -6.81
C LYS A 35 -2.42 -10.54 -5.62
N TYR A 36 -2.01 -9.29 -5.84
CA TYR A 36 -1.86 -8.30 -4.79
C TYR A 36 -3.08 -7.38 -4.67
N ASP A 37 -4.01 -7.40 -5.62
CA ASP A 37 -5.23 -6.60 -5.54
C ASP A 37 -6.03 -6.93 -4.26
N ASN A 38 -6.48 -5.88 -3.59
CA ASN A 38 -7.15 -5.94 -2.28
C ASN A 38 -6.32 -6.56 -1.14
N LYS A 39 -5.00 -6.78 -1.32
CA LYS A 39 -4.13 -7.33 -0.27
C LYS A 39 -3.38 -6.23 0.47
N VAL A 40 -3.10 -6.50 1.75
CA VAL A 40 -2.15 -5.69 2.51
C VAL A 40 -0.74 -6.04 2.04
N ILE A 41 -0.02 -5.03 1.56
CA ILE A 41 1.37 -5.16 1.11
C ILE A 41 2.28 -4.24 1.94
N THR A 42 3.57 -4.59 2.01
CA THR A 42 4.63 -3.73 2.55
C THR A 42 5.68 -3.55 1.48
N VAL A 43 5.91 -2.32 1.05
CA VAL A 43 6.73 -1.98 -0.10
C VAL A 43 7.74 -0.91 0.27
N LYS A 44 9.00 -1.13 -0.11
CA LYS A 44 10.05 -0.10 -0.02
C LYS A 44 10.13 0.64 -1.36
N GLY A 45 10.28 1.95 -1.30
CA GLY A 45 10.43 2.79 -2.49
C GLY A 45 10.79 4.23 -2.13
N PHE A 46 10.67 5.11 -3.12
CA PHE A 46 11.00 6.52 -3.01
C PHE A 46 9.73 7.36 -3.12
N LEU A 47 9.30 7.93 -2.00
CA LEU A 47 8.17 8.85 -1.93
C LEU A 47 8.54 10.18 -2.59
N LYS A 48 7.71 10.62 -3.52
CA LYS A 48 7.67 12.00 -4.02
C LYS A 48 6.33 12.63 -3.61
N ILE A 49 6.38 13.85 -3.10
CA ILE A 49 5.21 14.69 -2.89
C ILE A 49 5.18 15.67 -4.07
N HIS A 50 4.08 15.70 -4.81
CA HIS A 50 3.89 16.60 -5.95
C HIS A 50 3.33 17.95 -5.48
N GLU A 51 3.41 18.97 -6.33
CA GLU A 51 3.00 20.35 -6.00
C GLU A 51 1.54 20.43 -5.53
N MET A 52 0.65 19.65 -6.14
CA MET A 52 -0.76 19.54 -5.76
C MET A 52 -1.01 18.65 -4.53
N GLY A 53 0.05 18.18 -3.85
CA GLY A 53 -0.04 17.36 -2.64
C GLY A 53 -0.27 15.86 -2.87
N TYR A 54 -0.37 15.42 -4.13
CA TYR A 54 -0.37 14.00 -4.50
C TYR A 54 0.95 13.34 -4.08
N LYS A 55 0.89 12.04 -3.83
CA LYS A 55 2.02 11.28 -3.28
C LYS A 55 2.17 10.03 -4.12
N SER A 56 3.36 9.83 -4.66
CA SER A 56 3.67 8.65 -5.46
C SER A 56 4.90 7.96 -4.89
N LEU A 57 4.90 6.64 -4.95
CA LEU A 57 5.99 5.79 -4.53
C LEU A 57 6.68 5.22 -5.77
N PHE A 58 7.93 5.62 -5.97
CA PHE A 58 8.75 5.22 -7.10
C PHE A 58 9.65 4.05 -6.74
N ILE A 59 10.00 3.22 -7.73
CA ILE A 59 11.02 2.17 -7.54
C ILE A 59 12.43 2.76 -7.37
N ALA A 60 12.72 3.84 -8.09
CA ALA A 60 13.93 4.64 -8.00
C ALA A 60 13.59 6.11 -8.30
N PRO A 61 14.37 7.09 -7.82
CA PRO A 61 14.14 8.50 -8.14
C PRO A 61 14.07 8.72 -9.66
N ASN A 62 13.06 9.48 -10.12
CA ASN A 62 12.80 9.80 -11.53
C ASN A 62 12.56 8.59 -12.46
N HIS A 63 12.22 7.41 -11.94
CA HIS A 63 11.82 6.28 -12.76
C HIS A 63 10.35 6.41 -13.18
N ASP A 64 9.95 5.87 -14.33
CA ASP A 64 8.55 5.93 -14.79
C ASP A 64 7.61 4.95 -14.06
N VAL A 65 8.18 4.02 -13.26
CA VAL A 65 7.42 2.97 -12.58
C VAL A 65 7.15 3.41 -11.15
N LEU A 66 5.87 3.66 -10.88
CA LEU A 66 5.39 4.20 -9.61
C LEU A 66 4.01 3.65 -9.24
N LEU A 67 3.68 3.72 -7.95
CA LEU A 67 2.34 3.51 -7.42
C LEU A 67 1.84 4.78 -6.74
N ASP A 68 0.56 5.08 -6.84
CA ASP A 68 -0.03 6.19 -6.10
C ASP A 68 -0.19 5.83 -4.62
N LEU A 69 -0.17 6.85 -3.76
CA LEU A 69 -0.35 6.69 -2.33
C LEU A 69 -1.52 7.54 -1.83
N SER A 70 -2.53 6.88 -1.25
CA SER A 70 -3.60 7.56 -0.53
C SER A 70 -3.25 7.65 0.95
N LEU A 71 -2.85 8.85 1.38
CA LEU A 71 -2.62 9.20 2.78
C LEU A 71 -2.79 10.69 3.06
N HIS A 72 -3.23 10.97 4.27
CA HIS A 72 -3.21 12.33 4.82
C HIS A 72 -1.78 12.76 5.15
N THR A 73 -1.49 14.04 4.99
CA THR A 73 -0.20 14.65 5.34
C THR A 73 0.20 14.40 6.80
N LYS A 74 -0.77 14.28 7.72
CA LYS A 74 -0.54 13.94 9.14
C LYS A 74 0.04 12.54 9.37
N GLN A 75 -0.03 11.65 8.37
CA GLN A 75 0.53 10.30 8.43
C GLN A 75 1.99 10.26 7.93
N LEU A 76 2.51 11.35 7.37
CA LEU A 76 3.89 11.38 6.87
C LEU A 76 4.90 11.27 8.03
N PRO A 77 6.06 10.65 7.80
CA PRO A 77 7.15 10.66 8.77
C PRO A 77 7.63 12.08 9.09
N GLU A 78 8.23 12.27 10.25
CA GLU A 78 8.80 13.56 10.65
C GLU A 78 9.85 14.05 9.64
N GLY A 79 9.84 15.35 9.33
CA GLY A 79 10.74 15.97 8.35
C GLY A 79 10.40 15.71 6.88
N VAL A 80 9.36 14.91 6.60
CA VAL A 80 8.85 14.69 5.24
C VAL A 80 7.83 15.78 4.90
N GLN A 81 8.16 16.59 3.90
CA GLN A 81 7.32 17.67 3.42
C GLN A 81 7.52 17.85 1.91
N TYR A 82 6.64 18.62 1.27
CA TYR A 82 6.83 18.98 -0.13
C TYR A 82 8.10 19.80 -0.30
N ILE A 83 9.04 19.29 -1.09
CA ILE A 83 10.23 20.01 -1.57
C ILE A 83 10.38 19.66 -3.05
N PRO A 84 10.48 20.65 -3.97
CA PRO A 84 10.63 20.40 -5.39
C PRO A 84 11.76 19.40 -5.69
N ASN A 85 11.48 18.43 -6.57
CA ASN A 85 12.43 17.41 -7.03
C ASN A 85 13.05 16.52 -5.93
N LYS A 86 12.50 16.55 -4.70
CA LYS A 86 12.98 15.70 -3.61
C LYS A 86 12.26 14.37 -3.55
N PHE A 87 13.04 13.33 -3.25
CA PHE A 87 12.55 11.98 -2.99
C PHE A 87 12.96 11.56 -1.58
N TYR A 88 12.09 10.81 -0.91
CA TYR A 88 12.32 10.27 0.43
C TYR A 88 12.28 8.74 0.37
N CYS A 89 13.34 8.06 0.82
CA CYS A 89 13.29 6.61 0.95
C CYS A 89 12.32 6.25 2.07
N VAL A 90 11.29 5.46 1.75
CA VAL A 90 10.27 5.04 2.71
C VAL A 90 9.90 3.56 2.56
N VAL A 91 9.38 3.00 3.65
CA VAL A 91 8.67 1.71 3.65
C VAL A 91 7.20 1.99 3.94
N VAL A 92 6.34 1.62 3.00
CA VAL A 92 4.89 1.83 3.04
C VAL A 92 4.18 0.51 3.27
N THR A 93 3.27 0.47 4.24
CA THR A 93 2.35 -0.65 4.46
C THR A 93 0.91 -0.17 4.26
N GLY A 94 0.16 -0.85 3.40
CA GLY A 94 -1.21 -0.46 3.06
C GLY A 94 -1.93 -1.52 2.23
N VAL A 95 -3.19 -1.26 1.90
CA VAL A 95 -3.95 -2.12 0.98
C VAL A 95 -3.69 -1.65 -0.45
N PHE A 96 -3.20 -2.54 -1.31
CA PHE A 96 -3.09 -2.26 -2.73
C PHE A 96 -4.44 -2.43 -3.42
N LYS A 97 -4.74 -1.50 -4.32
CA LYS A 97 -5.91 -1.50 -5.19
C LYS A 97 -5.43 -1.25 -6.60
N GLN A 98 -5.67 -2.20 -7.48
CA GLN A 98 -5.39 -2.00 -8.89
C GLN A 98 -6.37 -0.98 -9.48
N TYR A 99 -5.91 -0.16 -10.42
CA TYR A 99 -6.82 0.60 -11.25
C TYR A 99 -7.42 -0.35 -12.29
N THR A 100 -8.74 -0.30 -12.44
CA THR A 100 -9.44 -0.96 -13.54
C THR A 100 -9.91 0.12 -14.52
N ASP A 101 -10.17 -0.24 -15.78
CA ASP A 101 -10.61 0.70 -16.82
C ASP A 101 -11.86 1.52 -16.43
N GLU A 102 -12.67 0.99 -15.50
CA GLU A 102 -13.87 1.65 -14.98
C GLU A 102 -13.57 2.62 -13.80
N LEU A 103 -12.36 2.59 -13.25
CA LEU A 103 -12.00 3.16 -11.95
C LEU A 103 -10.65 3.87 -11.97
N LEU A 104 -10.27 4.45 -13.12
CA LEU A 104 -9.26 5.51 -13.14
C LEU A 104 -9.78 6.68 -12.32
N ALA A 105 -9.33 6.74 -11.07
CA ALA A 105 -9.65 7.84 -10.19
C ALA A 105 -9.16 9.14 -10.86
N LEU A 106 -10.03 10.12 -11.00
CA LEU A 106 -9.64 11.48 -11.37
C LEU A 106 -8.39 11.86 -10.56
N ASN A 107 -7.29 12.16 -11.26
CA ASN A 107 -5.96 12.45 -10.71
C ASN A 107 -5.05 11.25 -10.37
N SER A 108 -5.27 10.05 -10.93
CA SER A 108 -4.26 8.99 -10.92
C SER A 108 -3.02 9.43 -11.72
N ILE A 109 -1.84 9.16 -11.16
CA ILE A 109 -0.55 9.36 -11.83
C ILE A 109 0.04 8.01 -12.23
N SER A 110 -0.22 6.96 -11.43
CA SER A 110 0.17 5.58 -11.75
C SER A 110 -0.79 4.95 -12.74
N ASP A 111 -0.25 4.22 -13.71
CA ASP A 111 -1.04 3.35 -14.59
C ASP A 111 -1.47 2.04 -13.92
N TYR A 112 -0.90 1.74 -12.74
CA TYR A 112 -1.03 0.41 -12.12
C TYR A 112 -2.02 0.41 -10.96
N GLY A 113 -1.91 1.36 -10.03
CA GLY A 113 -2.79 1.36 -8.87
C GLY A 113 -2.35 2.27 -7.74
N ILE A 114 -3.08 2.14 -6.63
CA ILE A 114 -2.93 2.95 -5.43
C ILE A 114 -2.74 2.09 -4.19
N ILE A 115 -1.89 2.55 -3.28
CA ILE A 115 -1.77 1.99 -1.94
C ILE A 115 -2.57 2.86 -0.97
N LEU A 116 -3.61 2.30 -0.36
CA LEU A 116 -4.33 2.89 0.77
C LEU A 116 -3.48 2.73 2.02
N VAL A 117 -2.70 3.76 2.36
CA VAL A 117 -1.61 3.65 3.33
C VAL A 117 -2.16 3.57 4.75
N LYS A 118 -1.75 2.51 5.46
CA LYS A 118 -1.98 2.36 6.90
C LYS A 118 -0.79 2.85 7.72
N LYS A 119 0.43 2.63 7.23
CA LYS A 119 1.68 3.03 7.88
C LYS A 119 2.73 3.40 6.84
N ILE A 120 3.53 4.42 7.15
CA ILE A 120 4.69 4.82 6.36
C ILE A 120 5.81 5.20 7.32
N ASN A 121 7.03 4.74 7.05
CA ASN A 121 8.22 5.10 7.83
C ASN A 121 9.36 5.43 6.87
N MET A 122 10.31 6.26 7.31
CA MET A 122 11.58 6.43 6.61
C MET A 122 12.32 5.10 6.54
N CYS A 123 13.10 4.89 5.48
CA CYS A 123 14.10 3.83 5.48
C CYS A 123 15.11 4.08 6.59
N GLU A 124 15.57 3.00 7.24
CA GLU A 124 16.78 2.99 8.06
C GLU A 124 18.04 3.27 7.22
#